data_AF-A0AAE4IFV8-F1
#
_entry.id   AF-A0AAE4IFV8-F1
#
_cell.length_a   1.000
_cell.length_b   1.000
_cell.length_c   1.000
_cell.angle_alpha   90.00
_cell.angle_beta   90.00
_cell.angle_gamma   90.00
#
_symmetry.space_group_name_H-M   'P 1'
#
loop_
_entity.id
_entity.type
_entity.pdbx_description
1 polymer ?
#
loop_
_entity_poly.entity_id
_entity_poly.type
_entity_poly.pdbx_seq_one_letter_code
_entity_poly.pdbx_strand_id
1 'polypeptide(L)'
;MRQIERASVVRIVSDLIKADGIIDIREIDFFDALKEKYGIIEEDEIFAESCTLSQSLSVIANFDEKDRHSLMNDFWKTTMSDDFCTKEEALLLLALRLNLTVKIPNEVTVLSVESSTLNFEKSQILYLESEYNSVTNNQMKLLYRELCTEVRLAGFELVYLPKLSEHYNSILEADLLRIAKFLYPKVSNERIYTIVKQVQNLSTASFCCDHLATKLSIKELRVINPSFLIKIGESIVNDKNISNFLLVEIVDNPLFTIRMILDLFAESYHNLRLNYIQEDKGRFVFTGYYKLIFDILMLRKSVRSSVVVDPMRERIYFPEADVMLEKVHRREKALYALFLMESASGGINFNQPQSPKQMERYEKRMKAIIHKYQLIYRMFGGDEDKAPNIGVPEIRLPMISLLKRQLSKLDNVLYHVDDYMIQRNIYGNYAVNISSSLCLCCGAEKNDIKLFTESEDWIKIAAL
;
A
#
# COMPACT_ATOMS: atom_id res chain seq x y z
N MET A 1 32.24 12.67 -19.39
CA MET A 1 30.94 12.47 -18.71
C MET A 1 30.27 13.82 -18.47
N ARG A 2 28.94 13.88 -18.59
CA ARG A 2 28.10 15.02 -18.19
C ARG A 2 28.00 15.09 -16.66
N GLN A 3 27.50 16.21 -16.12
CA GLN A 3 27.36 16.40 -14.66
C GLN A 3 26.53 15.29 -14.00
N ILE A 4 25.34 14.99 -14.55
CA ILE A 4 24.46 13.92 -14.04
C ILE A 4 25.12 12.53 -14.07
N GLU A 5 26.00 12.28 -15.04
CA GLU A 5 26.73 11.02 -15.18
C GLU A 5 27.77 10.88 -14.07
N ARG A 6 28.54 11.95 -13.81
CA ARG A 6 29.52 11.98 -12.71
C ARG A 6 28.83 11.91 -11.35
N ALA A 7 27.77 12.67 -11.14
CA ALA A 7 26.94 12.60 -9.93
C ALA A 7 26.34 11.20 -9.72
N SER A 8 25.98 10.50 -10.79
CA SER A 8 25.49 9.10 -10.70
C SER A 8 26.57 8.12 -10.27
N VAL A 9 27.81 8.31 -10.73
CA VAL A 9 28.96 7.53 -10.25
C VAL A 9 29.20 7.81 -8.76
N VAL A 10 29.23 9.08 -8.36
CA VAL A 10 29.38 9.48 -6.94
C VAL A 10 28.28 8.87 -6.08
N ARG A 11 27.02 8.90 -6.54
CA ARG A 11 25.90 8.34 -5.80
C ARG A 11 26.08 6.86 -5.49
N ILE A 12 26.43 6.07 -6.49
CA ILE A 12 26.63 4.62 -6.35
C ILE A 12 27.82 4.33 -5.44
N VAL A 13 28.95 5.02 -5.63
CA VAL A 13 30.13 4.86 -4.78
C VAL A 13 29.81 5.22 -3.33
N SER A 14 29.09 6.32 -3.10
CA SER A 14 28.68 6.72 -1.75
C SER A 14 27.75 5.70 -1.11
N ASP A 15 26.83 5.11 -1.87
CA ASP A 15 25.93 4.06 -1.36
C ASP A 15 26.70 2.77 -1.02
N LEU A 16 27.74 2.41 -1.78
CA LEU A 16 28.61 1.28 -1.47
C LEU A 16 29.40 1.51 -0.18
N ILE A 17 30.14 2.62 -0.09
CA ILE A 17 30.98 2.96 1.09
C ILE A 17 30.15 3.08 2.38
N LYS A 18 28.88 3.49 2.29
CA LYS A 18 28.02 3.68 3.46
C LYS A 18 27.18 2.44 3.79
N ALA A 19 27.27 1.36 3.01
CA ALA A 19 26.28 0.28 3.03
C ALA A 19 26.21 -0.46 4.36
N ASP A 20 27.36 -0.70 5.00
CA ASP A 20 27.49 -1.41 6.27
C ASP A 20 27.49 -0.48 7.50
N GLY A 21 27.57 0.83 7.27
CA GLY A 21 27.60 1.88 8.28
C GLY A 21 29.00 2.15 8.88
N ILE A 22 30.06 1.60 8.29
CA ILE A 22 31.45 1.82 8.67
C ILE A 22 32.16 2.44 7.47
N ILE A 23 33.01 3.44 7.68
CA ILE A 23 33.78 4.06 6.60
C ILE A 23 35.26 3.78 6.86
N ASP A 24 35.90 3.03 5.96
CA ASP A 24 37.34 2.79 5.96
C ASP A 24 38.06 3.88 5.13
N ILE A 25 39.23 4.31 5.62
CA ILE A 25 40.04 5.32 4.91
C ILE A 25 40.48 4.82 3.53
N ARG A 26 40.68 3.51 3.35
CA ARG A 26 41.06 2.89 2.07
C ARG A 26 39.98 3.06 1.00
N GLU A 27 38.71 3.05 1.40
CA GLU A 27 37.59 3.30 0.50
C GLU A 27 37.56 4.76 0.04
N ILE A 28 37.90 5.68 0.94
CA ILE A 28 38.01 7.11 0.65
C ILE A 28 39.20 7.40 -0.28
N ASP A 29 40.36 6.80 -0.03
CA ASP A 29 41.53 6.90 -0.90
C ASP A 29 41.20 6.38 -2.32
N PHE A 30 40.44 5.28 -2.41
CA PHE A 30 39.97 4.77 -3.70
C PHE A 30 38.97 5.71 -4.37
N PHE A 31 38.05 6.31 -3.60
CA PHE A 31 37.12 7.32 -4.11
C PHE A 31 37.86 8.54 -4.66
N ASP A 32 38.92 9.02 -3.99
CA ASP A 32 39.77 10.10 -4.49
C ASP A 32 40.40 9.76 -5.85
N ALA A 33 40.90 8.53 -6.01
CA ALA A 33 41.40 8.05 -7.30
C ALA A 33 40.32 7.99 -8.40
N LEU A 34 39.08 7.63 -8.04
CA LEU A 34 37.94 7.68 -8.98
C LEU A 34 37.58 9.11 -9.37
N LYS A 35 37.69 10.07 -8.45
CA LYS A 35 37.44 11.49 -8.75
C LYS A 35 38.40 11.99 -9.81
N GLU A 36 39.69 11.67 -9.69
CA GLU A 36 40.69 11.99 -10.70
C GLU A 36 40.39 11.30 -12.04
N LYS A 37 40.06 10.00 -12.01
CA LYS A 37 39.79 9.19 -13.21
C LYS A 37 38.61 9.73 -14.05
N TYR A 38 37.54 10.17 -13.39
CA TYR A 38 36.30 10.60 -14.05
C TYR A 38 36.12 12.11 -14.14
N GLY A 39 37.06 12.89 -13.58
CA GLY A 39 36.97 14.34 -13.52
C GLY A 39 35.78 14.81 -12.68
N ILE A 40 35.55 14.15 -11.54
CA ILE A 40 34.50 14.50 -10.58
C ILE A 40 34.96 15.71 -9.78
N ILE A 41 34.10 16.73 -9.70
CA ILE A 41 34.32 17.95 -8.92
C ILE A 41 33.31 18.04 -7.77
N GLU A 42 33.56 18.93 -6.82
CA GLU A 42 32.73 19.09 -5.61
C GLU A 42 31.24 19.35 -5.93
N GLU A 43 30.93 20.10 -7.00
CA GLU A 43 29.55 20.34 -7.42
C GLU A 43 28.84 19.06 -7.91
N ASP A 44 29.58 18.07 -8.42
CA ASP A 44 29.00 16.76 -8.77
C ASP A 44 28.66 15.96 -7.50
N GLU A 45 29.48 16.07 -6.45
CA GLU A 45 29.26 15.41 -5.16
C GLU A 45 28.01 15.96 -4.46
N ILE A 46 27.89 17.30 -4.41
CA ILE A 46 26.69 17.97 -3.89
C ILE A 46 25.46 17.55 -4.69
N PHE A 47 25.57 17.48 -6.02
CA PHE A 47 24.44 17.09 -6.86
C PHE A 47 24.04 15.63 -6.66
N ALA A 48 24.98 14.75 -6.35
CA ALA A 48 24.72 13.33 -6.07
C ALA A 48 23.81 13.12 -4.84
N GLU A 49 23.81 14.03 -3.87
CA GLU A 49 22.91 13.97 -2.69
C GLU A 49 21.43 14.13 -3.06
N SER A 50 21.15 14.71 -4.23
CA SER A 50 19.79 14.86 -4.76
C SER A 50 19.34 13.69 -5.64
N CYS A 51 20.26 12.79 -6.00
CA CYS A 51 19.99 11.63 -6.85
C CYS A 51 19.61 10.41 -6.00
N THR A 52 18.67 9.60 -6.47
CA THR A 52 18.42 8.26 -5.89
C THR A 52 19.26 7.19 -6.58
N LEU A 53 19.48 6.04 -5.92
CA LEU A 53 20.18 4.91 -6.53
C LEU A 53 19.51 4.46 -7.84
N SER A 54 18.18 4.39 -7.85
CA SER A 54 17.39 4.05 -9.05
C SER A 54 17.65 5.03 -10.21
N GLN A 55 17.67 6.34 -9.94
CA GLN A 55 17.98 7.35 -10.94
C GLN A 55 19.42 7.20 -11.47
N SER A 56 20.39 7.04 -10.58
CA SER A 56 21.80 6.89 -10.97
C SER A 56 22.06 5.64 -11.79
N LEU A 57 21.44 4.51 -11.44
CA LEU A 57 21.50 3.29 -12.23
C LEU A 57 20.88 3.47 -13.61
N SER A 58 19.73 4.15 -13.71
CA SER A 58 19.10 4.42 -15.01
C SER A 58 20.00 5.25 -15.94
N VAL A 59 20.79 6.17 -15.39
CA VAL A 59 21.75 6.98 -16.15
C VAL A 59 22.91 6.11 -16.65
N ILE A 60 23.51 5.29 -15.78
CA ILE A 60 24.67 4.47 -16.14
C ILE A 60 24.30 3.30 -17.06
N ALA A 61 23.08 2.75 -16.94
CA ALA A 61 22.59 1.69 -17.81
C ALA A 61 22.60 2.11 -19.30
N ASN A 62 22.46 3.41 -19.58
CA ASN A 62 22.51 3.97 -20.93
C ASN A 62 23.93 4.14 -21.51
N PHE A 63 24.98 3.81 -20.77
CA PHE A 63 26.35 3.88 -21.29
C PHE A 63 26.64 2.70 -22.22
N ASP A 64 27.70 2.84 -23.01
CA ASP A 64 28.20 1.74 -23.83
C ASP A 64 28.64 0.56 -22.97
N GLU A 65 28.50 -0.66 -23.51
CA GLU A 65 28.79 -1.90 -22.77
C GLU A 65 30.20 -1.91 -22.18
N LYS A 66 31.20 -1.38 -22.90
CA LYS A 66 32.58 -1.28 -22.41
C LYS A 66 32.70 -0.38 -21.17
N ASP A 67 32.00 0.75 -21.17
CA ASP A 67 32.06 1.71 -20.07
C ASP A 67 31.30 1.19 -18.85
N ARG A 68 30.18 0.48 -19.05
CA ARG A 68 29.47 -0.21 -17.96
C ARG A 68 30.34 -1.27 -17.28
N HIS A 69 31.06 -2.08 -18.05
CA HIS A 69 31.99 -3.07 -17.49
C HIS A 69 33.18 -2.42 -16.77
N SER A 70 33.71 -1.32 -17.32
CA SER A 70 34.77 -0.54 -16.68
C SER A 70 34.31 -0.02 -15.31
N LEU A 71 33.16 0.65 -15.27
CA LEU A 71 32.56 1.17 -14.03
C LEU A 71 32.25 0.05 -13.02
N MET A 72 31.71 -1.07 -13.48
CA MET A 72 31.44 -2.21 -12.60
C MET A 72 32.71 -2.75 -11.93
N ASN A 73 33.83 -2.79 -12.66
CA ASN A 73 35.13 -3.17 -12.09
C ASN A 73 35.62 -2.15 -11.05
N ASP A 74 35.37 -0.86 -11.28
CA ASP A 74 35.71 0.17 -10.29
C ASP A 74 34.84 0.07 -9.04
N PHE A 75 33.53 -0.13 -9.18
CA PHE A 75 32.62 -0.37 -8.05
C PHE A 75 33.02 -1.61 -7.25
N TRP A 76 33.40 -2.69 -7.93
CA TRP A 76 33.92 -3.89 -7.27
C TRP A 76 35.18 -3.59 -6.44
N LYS A 77 36.12 -2.82 -7.00
CA LYS A 77 37.35 -2.46 -6.31
C LYS A 77 37.13 -1.51 -5.13
N THR A 78 36.17 -0.59 -5.22
CA THR A 78 35.77 0.24 -4.06
C THR A 78 35.37 -0.67 -2.89
N THR A 79 34.46 -1.59 -3.17
CA THR A 79 33.85 -2.50 -2.19
C THR A 79 34.85 -3.50 -1.60
N MET A 80 35.86 -3.89 -2.38
CA MET A 80 36.90 -4.84 -1.95
C MET A 80 38.17 -4.14 -1.46
N SER A 81 38.16 -2.81 -1.31
CA SER A 81 39.37 -2.05 -0.97
C SER A 81 39.90 -2.39 0.42
N ASP A 82 39.04 -2.93 1.28
CA ASP A 82 39.34 -3.31 2.65
C ASP A 82 39.61 -4.82 2.84
N ASP A 83 39.60 -5.59 1.74
CA ASP A 83 39.64 -7.06 1.64
C ASP A 83 38.42 -7.81 2.23
N PHE A 84 37.29 -7.13 2.48
CA PHE A 84 36.11 -7.72 3.10
C PHE A 84 34.79 -7.17 2.55
N CYS A 85 34.05 -7.97 1.77
CA CYS A 85 32.69 -7.58 1.35
C CYS A 85 31.64 -8.00 2.38
N THR A 86 30.91 -7.04 2.91
CA THR A 86 29.75 -7.23 3.77
C THR A 86 28.53 -7.71 2.98
N LYS A 87 27.49 -8.17 3.69
CA LYS A 87 26.23 -8.58 3.05
C LYS A 87 25.55 -7.40 2.35
N GLU A 88 25.56 -6.24 3.00
CA GLU A 88 24.96 -5.00 2.53
C GLU A 88 25.59 -4.52 1.23
N GLU A 89 26.92 -4.52 1.15
CA GLU A 89 27.64 -4.18 -0.07
C GLU A 89 27.42 -5.20 -1.19
N ALA A 90 27.45 -6.50 -0.87
CA ALA A 90 27.22 -7.56 -1.84
C ALA A 90 25.81 -7.48 -2.45
N LEU A 91 24.81 -7.02 -1.70
CA LEU A 91 23.46 -6.76 -2.20
C LEU A 91 23.43 -5.59 -3.21
N LEU A 92 24.20 -4.53 -2.97
CA LEU A 92 24.37 -3.44 -3.93
C LEU A 92 25.12 -3.91 -5.17
N LEU A 93 26.23 -4.64 -5.02
CA LEU A 93 26.98 -5.22 -6.14
C LEU A 93 26.11 -6.15 -7.00
N LEU A 94 25.26 -6.97 -6.37
CA LEU A 94 24.27 -7.81 -7.06
C LEU A 94 23.37 -6.96 -7.95
N ALA A 95 22.80 -5.88 -7.40
CA ALA A 95 21.94 -4.97 -8.16
C ALA A 95 22.69 -4.31 -9.32
N LEU A 96 23.92 -3.83 -9.09
CA LEU A 96 24.77 -3.22 -10.12
C LEU A 96 25.07 -4.21 -11.25
N ARG A 97 25.45 -5.45 -10.93
CA ARG A 97 25.76 -6.47 -11.94
C ARG A 97 24.55 -6.83 -12.79
N LEU A 98 23.41 -7.06 -12.16
CA LEU A 98 22.16 -7.40 -12.86
C LEU A 98 21.68 -6.27 -13.79
N ASN A 99 21.91 -5.00 -13.43
CA ASN A 99 21.47 -3.86 -14.23
C ASN A 99 22.50 -3.41 -15.29
N LEU A 100 23.80 -3.64 -15.09
CA LEU A 100 24.85 -3.01 -15.91
C LEU A 100 25.60 -3.98 -16.83
N THR A 101 25.87 -5.20 -16.39
CA THR A 101 26.83 -6.10 -17.07
C THR A 101 26.26 -7.47 -17.42
N VAL A 102 25.34 -7.99 -16.61
CA VAL A 102 24.75 -9.31 -16.83
C VAL A 102 23.60 -9.23 -17.84
N LYS A 103 23.69 -10.01 -18.92
CA LYS A 103 22.61 -10.17 -19.91
C LYS A 103 21.74 -11.35 -19.51
N ILE A 104 20.57 -11.05 -18.97
CA ILE A 104 19.57 -12.05 -18.55
C ILE A 104 18.23 -11.80 -19.23
N PRO A 105 17.40 -12.84 -19.42
CA PRO A 105 16.11 -12.70 -20.08
C PRO A 105 15.08 -11.97 -19.20
N ASN A 106 15.33 -11.89 -17.88
CA ASN A 106 14.45 -11.27 -16.90
C ASN A 106 14.57 -9.76 -16.94
N GLU A 107 13.44 -9.04 -16.87
CA GLU A 107 13.47 -7.61 -16.59
C GLU A 107 13.96 -7.38 -15.15
N VAL A 108 14.90 -6.45 -15.00
CA VAL A 108 15.46 -6.05 -13.71
C VAL A 108 15.27 -4.56 -13.51
N THR A 109 14.84 -4.17 -12.33
CA THR A 109 14.65 -2.76 -11.98
C THR A 109 15.08 -2.50 -10.55
N VAL A 110 15.66 -1.33 -10.31
CA VAL A 110 15.89 -0.82 -8.94
C VAL A 110 14.85 0.24 -8.62
N LEU A 111 14.20 0.08 -7.47
CA LEU A 111 13.21 1.01 -6.93
C LEU A 111 13.82 1.75 -5.73
N SER A 112 13.70 3.06 -5.71
CA SER A 112 14.12 3.91 -4.60
C SER A 112 12.88 4.56 -3.99
N VAL A 113 12.52 4.15 -2.78
CA VAL A 113 11.26 4.52 -2.14
C VAL A 113 11.55 5.27 -0.85
N GLU A 114 10.90 6.41 -0.64
CA GLU A 114 10.97 7.13 0.65
C GLU A 114 10.52 6.19 1.77
N SER A 115 11.43 5.90 2.70
CA SER A 115 11.21 4.97 3.78
C SER A 115 10.04 5.46 4.63
N SER A 116 8.93 4.75 4.57
CA SER A 116 7.82 4.94 5.50
C SER A 116 8.26 4.59 6.93
N THR A 117 7.42 4.84 7.93
CA THR A 117 7.65 4.38 9.33
C THR A 117 7.80 2.85 9.47
N LEU A 118 7.66 2.09 8.39
CA LEU A 118 7.78 0.64 8.38
C LEU A 118 9.18 0.21 7.95
N ASN A 119 9.77 -0.70 8.73
CA ASN A 119 11.07 -1.28 8.43
C ASN A 119 10.91 -2.59 7.63
N PHE A 120 11.52 -2.64 6.46
CA PHE A 120 11.67 -3.86 5.67
C PHE A 120 12.97 -4.58 6.07
N GLU A 121 12.92 -5.87 6.37
CA GLU A 121 14.10 -6.64 6.73
C GLU A 121 15.03 -6.87 5.52
N LYS A 122 16.34 -6.73 5.74
CA LYS A 122 17.38 -6.92 4.69
C LYS A 122 17.61 -8.39 4.32
N SER A 123 17.07 -9.34 5.10
CA SER A 123 17.31 -10.78 4.93
C SER A 123 16.10 -11.54 4.37
N GLN A 124 15.21 -10.88 3.63
CA GLN A 124 13.99 -11.50 3.13
C GLN A 124 13.80 -11.18 1.65
N ILE A 125 13.28 -12.17 0.90
CA ILE A 125 12.95 -12.06 -0.53
C ILE A 125 11.44 -12.23 -0.67
N LEU A 126 10.77 -11.22 -1.19
CA LEU A 126 9.32 -11.21 -1.33
C LEU A 126 8.90 -11.57 -2.76
N TYR A 127 8.04 -12.57 -2.91
CA TYR A 127 7.34 -12.80 -4.18
C TYR A 127 6.21 -11.79 -4.36
N LEU A 128 6.15 -11.16 -5.53
CA LEU A 128 5.14 -10.18 -5.91
C LEU A 128 4.53 -10.49 -7.28
N GLU A 129 3.29 -10.07 -7.47
CA GLU A 129 2.57 -10.04 -8.75
C GLU A 129 1.47 -8.98 -8.64
N SER A 130 1.17 -8.20 -9.70
CA SER A 130 0.04 -7.27 -9.67
C SER A 130 -1.29 -7.95 -10.05
N GLU A 131 -1.20 -9.03 -10.82
CA GLU A 131 -2.32 -9.88 -11.22
C GLU A 131 -1.95 -11.35 -10.99
N TYR A 132 -2.94 -12.18 -10.64
CA TYR A 132 -2.68 -13.58 -10.32
C TYR A 132 -2.22 -14.36 -11.55
N ASN A 133 -0.96 -14.80 -11.55
CA ASN A 133 -0.42 -15.67 -12.58
C ASN A 133 -0.51 -17.14 -12.13
N SER A 134 -1.41 -17.90 -12.75
CA SER A 134 -1.64 -19.30 -12.39
C SER A 134 -0.44 -20.21 -12.63
N VAL A 135 0.33 -19.98 -13.70
CA VAL A 135 1.50 -20.79 -14.07
C VAL A 135 2.60 -20.62 -13.04
N THR A 136 3.00 -19.38 -12.76
CA THR A 136 4.05 -19.08 -11.77
C THR A 136 3.63 -19.50 -10.38
N ASN A 137 2.39 -19.23 -9.95
CA ASN A 137 1.91 -19.66 -8.64
C ASN A 137 1.90 -21.19 -8.47
N ASN A 138 1.54 -21.94 -9.51
CA ASN A 138 1.59 -23.41 -9.46
C ASN A 138 3.02 -23.92 -9.28
N GLN A 139 4.00 -23.33 -9.96
CA GLN A 139 5.40 -23.66 -9.78
C GLN A 139 5.94 -23.24 -8.42
N MET A 140 5.62 -22.03 -7.95
CA MET A 140 5.97 -21.55 -6.61
C MET A 140 5.49 -22.51 -5.52
N LYS A 141 4.26 -23.04 -5.65
CA LYS A 141 3.69 -24.03 -4.72
C LYS A 141 4.38 -25.39 -4.83
N LEU A 142 4.60 -25.89 -6.05
CA LEU A 142 5.23 -27.19 -6.29
C LEU A 142 6.67 -27.23 -5.76
N LEU A 143 7.44 -26.17 -6.03
CA LEU A 143 8.86 -26.07 -5.72
C LEU A 143 9.14 -25.32 -4.41
N TYR A 144 8.10 -25.01 -3.61
CA TYR A 144 8.21 -24.15 -2.44
C TYR A 144 9.33 -24.57 -1.48
N ARG A 145 9.43 -25.87 -1.18
CA ARG A 145 10.47 -26.40 -0.28
C ARG A 145 11.89 -26.21 -0.83
N GLU A 146 12.06 -26.40 -2.14
CA GLU A 146 13.35 -26.21 -2.80
C GLU A 146 13.74 -24.74 -2.80
N LEU A 147 12.82 -23.86 -3.21
CA LEU A 147 13.00 -22.40 -3.17
C LEU A 147 13.40 -21.92 -1.77
N CYS A 148 12.68 -22.34 -0.73
CA CYS A 148 13.00 -21.99 0.66
C CYS A 148 14.38 -22.50 1.07
N THR A 149 14.81 -23.66 0.58
CA THR A 149 16.12 -24.24 0.93
C THR A 149 17.24 -23.42 0.29
N GLU A 150 17.15 -23.11 -1.00
CA GLU A 150 18.12 -22.29 -1.73
C GLU A 150 18.29 -20.91 -1.07
N VAL A 151 17.17 -20.21 -0.86
CA VAL A 151 17.15 -18.86 -0.27
C VAL A 151 17.72 -18.87 1.15
N ARG A 152 17.44 -19.92 1.93
CA ARG A 152 17.95 -20.05 3.31
C ARG A 152 19.45 -20.31 3.35
N LEU A 153 20.00 -21.11 2.43
CA LEU A 153 21.44 -21.35 2.34
C LEU A 153 22.20 -20.03 2.10
N ALA A 154 21.63 -19.15 1.27
CA ALA A 154 22.17 -17.80 1.03
C ALA A 154 21.91 -16.79 2.17
N GLY A 155 21.25 -17.18 3.26
CA GLY A 155 21.02 -16.31 4.42
C GLY A 155 19.82 -15.38 4.27
N PHE A 156 18.85 -15.77 3.44
CA PHE A 156 17.59 -15.08 3.25
C PHE A 156 16.40 -15.95 3.69
N GLU A 157 15.22 -15.35 3.75
CA GLU A 157 13.95 -16.05 3.91
C GLU A 157 13.01 -15.69 2.77
N LEU A 158 12.40 -16.71 2.16
CA LEU A 158 11.42 -16.50 1.09
C LEU A 158 10.05 -16.20 1.70
N VAL A 159 9.46 -15.10 1.28
CA VAL A 159 8.13 -14.67 1.68
C VAL A 159 7.17 -14.88 0.52
N TYR A 160 6.30 -15.87 0.68
CA TYR A 160 5.27 -16.22 -0.28
C TYR A 160 3.91 -16.16 0.41
N LEU A 161 3.14 -15.11 0.11
CA LEU A 161 1.91 -14.75 0.83
C LEU A 161 0.85 -15.85 0.86
N PRO A 162 0.63 -16.66 -0.20
CA PRO A 162 -0.30 -17.78 -0.12
C PRO A 162 0.07 -18.82 0.95
N LYS A 163 1.36 -19.11 1.15
CA LYS A 163 1.80 -20.02 2.23
C LYS A 163 1.66 -19.41 3.62
N LEU A 164 1.89 -18.10 3.75
CA LEU A 164 1.60 -17.36 4.97
C LEU A 164 0.11 -17.41 5.33
N SER A 165 -0.75 -17.20 4.33
CA SER A 165 -2.21 -17.29 4.48
C SER A 165 -2.64 -18.69 4.91
N GLU A 166 -2.11 -19.75 4.29
CA GLU A 166 -2.33 -21.14 4.71
C GLU A 166 -1.92 -21.36 6.19
N HIS A 167 -0.77 -20.83 6.61
CA HIS A 167 -0.31 -20.92 8.01
C HIS A 167 -1.27 -20.21 8.97
N TYR A 168 -1.67 -18.98 8.69
CA TYR A 168 -2.64 -18.26 9.53
C TYR A 168 -4.00 -18.95 9.58
N ASN A 169 -4.46 -19.55 8.48
CA ASN A 169 -5.69 -20.34 8.45
C ASN A 169 -5.59 -21.63 9.28
N SER A 170 -4.38 -22.11 9.60
CA SER A 170 -4.18 -23.26 10.49
C SER A 170 -4.36 -22.92 11.98
N ILE A 171 -4.33 -21.63 12.34
CA ILE A 171 -4.52 -21.15 13.72
C ILE A 171 -6.02 -20.88 13.95
N LEU A 172 -6.54 -21.28 15.12
CA LEU A 172 -7.92 -21.00 15.49
C LEU A 172 -8.18 -19.48 15.48
N GLU A 173 -9.29 -19.07 14.88
CA GLU A 173 -9.63 -17.64 14.74
C GLU A 173 -9.68 -16.92 16.10
N ALA A 174 -10.22 -17.58 17.13
CA ALA A 174 -10.26 -17.03 18.49
C ALA A 174 -8.85 -16.73 19.04
N ASP A 175 -7.86 -17.58 18.74
CA ASP A 175 -6.48 -17.38 19.16
C ASP A 175 -5.80 -16.27 18.37
N LEU A 176 -6.03 -16.19 17.05
CA LEU A 176 -5.54 -15.09 16.22
C LEU A 176 -6.08 -13.73 16.69
N LEU A 177 -7.38 -13.65 16.99
CA LEU A 177 -8.00 -12.44 17.54
C LEU A 177 -7.37 -12.06 18.88
N ARG A 178 -7.10 -13.05 19.75
CA ARG A 178 -6.44 -12.83 21.05
C ARG A 178 -5.02 -12.31 20.87
N ILE A 179 -4.26 -12.87 19.94
CA ILE A 179 -2.89 -12.44 19.61
C ILE A 179 -2.90 -11.03 19.04
N ALA A 180 -3.75 -10.75 18.04
CA ALA A 180 -3.85 -9.43 17.43
C ALA A 180 -4.25 -8.35 18.45
N LYS A 181 -5.17 -8.67 19.39
CA LYS A 181 -5.54 -7.77 20.48
C LYS A 181 -4.42 -7.53 21.49
N PHE A 182 -3.59 -8.54 21.77
CA PHE A 182 -2.40 -8.39 22.59
C PHE A 182 -1.37 -7.48 21.92
N LEU A 183 -1.13 -7.64 20.62
CA LEU A 183 -0.17 -6.85 19.85
C LEU A 183 -0.63 -5.40 19.64
N TYR A 184 -1.94 -5.18 19.44
CA TYR A 184 -2.51 -3.87 19.13
C TYR A 184 -3.66 -3.50 20.10
N PRO A 185 -3.37 -3.29 21.39
CA PRO A 185 -4.40 -3.13 22.44
C PRO A 185 -5.23 -1.85 22.31
N LYS A 186 -4.76 -0.85 21.54
CA LYS A 186 -5.46 0.42 21.31
C LYS A 186 -6.45 0.35 20.13
N VAL A 187 -6.43 -0.71 19.34
CA VAL A 187 -7.27 -0.86 18.15
C VAL A 187 -8.61 -1.47 18.55
N SER A 188 -9.70 -1.03 17.92
CA SER A 188 -11.02 -1.57 18.21
C SER A 188 -11.13 -3.06 17.85
N ASN A 189 -11.99 -3.81 18.57
CA ASN A 189 -12.21 -5.23 18.28
C ASN A 189 -12.77 -5.43 16.85
N GLU A 190 -13.59 -4.50 16.35
CA GLU A 190 -14.14 -4.52 14.99
C GLU A 190 -13.01 -4.47 13.96
N ARG A 191 -12.05 -3.55 14.13
CA ARG A 191 -10.89 -3.43 13.24
C ARG A 191 -9.94 -4.62 13.33
N ILE A 192 -9.70 -5.15 14.55
CA ILE A 192 -8.90 -6.37 14.74
C ILE A 192 -9.53 -7.54 13.98
N TYR A 193 -10.85 -7.70 14.06
CA TYR A 193 -11.57 -8.74 13.33
C TYR A 193 -11.40 -8.59 11.81
N THR A 194 -11.55 -7.37 11.28
CA THR A 194 -11.29 -7.09 9.86
C THR A 194 -9.88 -7.49 9.45
N ILE A 195 -8.86 -7.12 10.23
CA ILE A 195 -7.46 -7.41 9.88
C ILE A 195 -7.18 -8.91 9.93
N VAL A 196 -7.68 -9.63 10.92
CA VAL A 196 -7.54 -11.10 10.98
C VAL A 196 -8.16 -11.74 9.74
N LYS A 197 -9.35 -11.30 9.31
CA LYS A 197 -9.96 -11.78 8.06
C LYS A 197 -9.17 -11.40 6.81
N GLN A 198 -8.55 -10.22 6.78
CA GLN A 198 -7.68 -9.82 5.67
C GLN A 198 -6.43 -10.71 5.60
N VAL A 199 -5.78 -10.97 6.74
CA VAL A 199 -4.60 -11.84 6.82
C VAL A 199 -4.91 -13.26 6.37
N GLN A 200 -6.05 -13.82 6.79
CA GLN A 200 -6.52 -15.16 6.39
C GLN A 200 -6.89 -15.28 4.90
N ASN A 201 -7.14 -14.15 4.22
CA ASN A 201 -7.50 -14.11 2.80
C ASN A 201 -6.49 -13.32 1.97
N LEU A 202 -5.24 -13.23 2.43
CA LEU A 202 -4.17 -12.51 1.73
C LEU A 202 -3.92 -13.16 0.35
N SER A 203 -4.06 -12.35 -0.70
CA SER A 203 -3.54 -12.67 -2.03
C SER A 203 -2.31 -11.82 -2.32
N THR A 204 -1.37 -12.35 -3.10
CA THR A 204 -0.17 -11.59 -3.49
C THR A 204 -0.55 -10.34 -4.30
N ALA A 205 -1.50 -10.48 -5.24
CA ALA A 205 -2.00 -9.39 -6.06
C ALA A 205 -2.62 -8.26 -5.23
N SER A 206 -3.55 -8.58 -4.33
CA SER A 206 -4.18 -7.56 -3.47
C SER A 206 -3.16 -6.92 -2.54
N PHE A 207 -2.22 -7.69 -1.98
CA PHE A 207 -1.17 -7.11 -1.15
C PHE A 207 -0.26 -6.16 -1.94
N CYS A 208 0.12 -6.53 -3.16
CA CYS A 208 0.95 -5.70 -4.02
C CYS A 208 0.25 -4.37 -4.36
N CYS A 209 -0.98 -4.45 -4.88
CA CYS A 209 -1.72 -3.29 -5.37
C CYS A 209 -2.31 -2.42 -4.25
N ASP A 210 -2.96 -3.03 -3.26
CA ASP A 210 -3.72 -2.30 -2.23
C ASP A 210 -2.82 -1.85 -1.07
N HIS A 211 -1.69 -2.52 -0.84
CA HIS A 211 -0.84 -2.23 0.30
C HIS A 211 0.51 -1.65 -0.10
N LEU A 212 1.34 -2.35 -0.86
CA LEU A 212 2.65 -1.83 -1.23
C LEU A 212 2.52 -0.62 -2.15
N ALA A 213 1.79 -0.74 -3.25
CA ALA A 213 1.68 0.34 -4.22
C ALA A 213 0.86 1.53 -3.70
N THR A 214 -0.23 1.26 -2.99
CA THR A 214 -1.16 2.30 -2.55
C THR A 214 -0.79 2.90 -1.19
N LYS A 215 -0.60 2.10 -0.14
CA LYS A 215 -0.30 2.64 1.21
C LYS A 215 1.12 3.17 1.31
N LEU A 216 2.08 2.48 0.71
CA LEU A 216 3.50 2.85 0.75
C LEU A 216 3.94 3.70 -0.45
N SER A 217 3.00 4.01 -1.36
CA SER A 217 3.22 4.92 -2.49
C SER A 217 4.28 4.45 -3.49
N ILE A 218 4.49 3.12 -3.61
CA ILE A 218 5.39 2.51 -4.60
C ILE A 218 4.61 2.26 -5.90
N LYS A 219 4.39 3.31 -6.68
CA LYS A 219 3.48 3.29 -7.83
C LYS A 219 3.90 2.27 -8.90
N GLU A 220 5.18 2.00 -9.00
CA GLU A 220 5.81 1.05 -9.91
C GLU A 220 5.26 -0.38 -9.72
N LEU A 221 4.83 -0.73 -8.50
CA LEU A 221 4.29 -2.05 -8.18
C LEU A 221 2.81 -2.25 -8.59
N ARG A 222 2.15 -1.23 -9.20
CA ARG A 222 0.76 -1.36 -9.65
C ARG A 222 0.61 -2.26 -10.88
N VAL A 223 1.64 -2.32 -11.72
CA VAL A 223 1.62 -3.09 -12.97
C VAL A 223 2.97 -3.78 -13.07
N ILE A 224 3.04 -5.02 -12.55
CA ILE A 224 4.25 -5.82 -12.56
C ILE A 224 3.94 -7.27 -12.90
N ASN A 225 4.85 -7.87 -13.67
CA ASN A 225 4.87 -9.31 -13.85
C ASN A 225 5.32 -10.01 -12.55
N PRO A 226 5.04 -11.31 -12.38
CA PRO A 226 5.53 -12.08 -11.24
C PRO A 226 7.03 -11.86 -11.04
N SER A 227 7.43 -11.42 -9.85
CA SER A 227 8.80 -10.94 -9.59
C SER A 227 9.25 -11.24 -8.16
N PHE A 228 10.56 -11.26 -7.94
CA PHE A 228 11.16 -11.23 -6.61
C PHE A 228 11.60 -9.81 -6.25
N LEU A 229 11.22 -9.35 -5.07
CA LEU A 229 11.64 -8.08 -4.49
C LEU A 229 12.62 -8.33 -3.34
N ILE A 230 13.77 -7.65 -3.38
CA ILE A 230 14.84 -7.77 -2.40
C ILE A 230 15.22 -6.37 -1.93
N LYS A 231 15.25 -6.11 -0.62
CA LYS A 231 15.81 -4.85 -0.09
C LYS A 231 17.33 -4.91 -0.21
N ILE A 232 17.92 -4.00 -0.96
CA ILE A 232 19.36 -3.98 -1.26
C ILE A 232 20.13 -2.93 -0.47
N GLY A 233 19.47 -1.91 0.06
CA GLY A 233 20.14 -0.88 0.83
C GLY A 233 19.21 0.21 1.34
N GLU A 234 19.78 1.14 2.09
CA GLU A 234 19.15 2.38 2.50
C GLU A 234 20.10 3.52 2.23
N SER A 235 19.56 4.68 1.92
CA SER A 235 20.36 5.81 1.53
C SER A 235 19.65 7.12 1.89
N ILE A 236 20.41 8.20 2.07
CA ILE A 236 19.86 9.52 2.37
C ILE A 236 19.89 10.35 1.08
N VAL A 237 18.74 10.90 0.70
CA VAL A 237 18.56 11.75 -0.49
C VAL A 237 17.76 12.98 -0.11
N ASN A 238 18.32 14.18 -0.27
CA ASN A 238 17.71 15.45 0.18
C ASN A 238 17.13 15.35 1.62
N ASP A 239 17.95 14.89 2.57
CA ASP A 239 17.59 14.67 3.99
C ASP A 239 16.47 13.67 4.26
N LYS A 240 16.08 12.87 3.26
CA LYS A 240 15.07 11.82 3.40
C LYS A 240 15.72 10.45 3.36
N ASN A 241 15.28 9.58 4.26
CA ASN A 241 15.63 8.16 4.19
C ASN A 241 14.91 7.50 3.02
N ILE A 242 15.68 6.87 2.15
CA ILE A 242 15.23 6.14 0.98
C ILE A 242 15.63 4.68 1.16
N SER A 243 14.66 3.77 1.05
CA SER A 243 14.93 2.34 0.95
C SER A 243 15.05 1.95 -0.52
N ASN A 244 16.13 1.23 -0.85
CA ASN A 244 16.40 0.75 -2.18
C ASN A 244 16.06 -0.73 -2.29
N PHE A 245 15.32 -1.08 -3.34
CA PHE A 245 14.87 -2.44 -3.63
C PHE A 245 15.27 -2.86 -5.03
N LEU A 246 15.68 -4.12 -5.17
CA LEU A 246 15.89 -4.79 -6.43
C LEU A 246 14.64 -5.62 -6.75
N LEU A 247 14.08 -5.40 -7.94
CA LEU A 247 12.98 -6.17 -8.51
C LEU A 247 13.52 -6.99 -9.68
N VAL A 248 13.33 -8.31 -9.65
CA VAL A 248 13.73 -9.23 -10.71
C VAL A 248 12.51 -10.01 -11.17
N GLU A 249 12.14 -9.87 -12.43
CA GLU A 249 11.04 -10.61 -13.05
C GLU A 249 11.31 -12.12 -13.06
N ILE A 250 10.27 -12.93 -12.88
CA ILE A 250 10.31 -14.37 -13.02
C ILE A 250 9.88 -14.73 -14.43
N VAL A 251 10.84 -15.19 -15.24
CA VAL A 251 10.58 -15.72 -16.59
C VAL A 251 10.57 -17.24 -16.52
N ASP A 252 9.44 -17.84 -16.86
CA ASP A 252 9.16 -19.28 -16.94
C ASP A 252 9.30 -20.12 -15.66
N ASN A 253 10.37 -19.98 -14.87
CA ASN A 253 10.65 -20.82 -13.71
C ASN A 253 11.23 -20.03 -12.52
N PRO A 254 10.50 -19.92 -11.39
CA PRO A 254 10.97 -19.19 -10.21
C PRO A 254 12.25 -19.76 -9.60
N LEU A 255 12.46 -21.08 -9.66
CA LEU A 255 13.65 -21.72 -9.11
C LEU A 255 14.90 -21.38 -9.93
N PHE A 256 14.76 -21.24 -11.24
CA PHE A 256 15.86 -20.80 -12.09
C PHE A 256 16.24 -19.35 -11.77
N THR A 257 15.24 -18.45 -11.73
CA THR A 257 15.46 -17.03 -11.41
C THR A 257 16.12 -16.88 -10.03
N ILE A 258 15.65 -17.59 -9.00
CA ILE A 258 16.23 -17.44 -7.66
C ILE A 258 17.67 -17.95 -7.61
N ARG A 259 17.97 -19.10 -8.23
CA ARG A 259 19.35 -19.64 -8.27
C ARG A 259 20.28 -18.67 -8.97
N MET A 260 19.89 -18.12 -10.12
CA MET A 260 20.67 -17.11 -10.81
C MET A 260 21.00 -15.90 -9.92
N ILE A 261 20.01 -15.38 -9.18
CA ILE A 261 20.21 -14.25 -8.25
C ILE A 261 21.21 -14.65 -7.15
N LEU A 262 21.03 -15.83 -6.55
CA LEU A 262 21.83 -16.28 -5.42
C LEU A 262 23.26 -16.67 -5.84
N ASP A 263 23.45 -17.24 -7.02
CA ASP A 263 24.77 -17.57 -7.59
C ASP A 263 25.58 -16.29 -7.81
N LEU A 264 24.96 -15.26 -8.39
CA LEU A 264 25.62 -13.95 -8.57
C LEU A 264 25.95 -13.27 -7.24
N PHE A 265 25.07 -13.40 -6.24
CA PHE A 265 25.32 -12.89 -4.89
C PHE A 265 26.48 -13.64 -4.21
N ALA A 266 26.55 -14.96 -4.41
CA ALA A 266 27.58 -15.83 -3.83
C ALA A 266 28.99 -15.54 -4.38
N GLU A 267 29.12 -14.87 -5.53
CA GLU A 267 30.42 -14.41 -6.03
C GLU A 267 31.06 -13.32 -5.17
N SER A 268 30.25 -12.55 -4.42
CA SER A 268 30.72 -11.46 -3.55
C SER A 268 30.63 -11.81 -2.06
N TYR A 269 29.65 -12.63 -1.66
CA TYR A 269 29.41 -12.90 -0.24
C TYR A 269 29.03 -14.35 0.01
N HIS A 270 29.70 -14.97 0.99
CA HIS A 270 29.39 -16.32 1.44
C HIS A 270 28.71 -16.29 2.80
N ASN A 271 27.46 -16.75 2.83
CA ASN A 271 26.71 -16.80 4.07
C ASN A 271 27.21 -17.92 5.00
N LEU A 272 27.56 -17.56 6.23
CA LEU A 272 28.04 -18.48 7.25
C LEU A 272 26.97 -18.80 8.32
N ARG A 273 25.81 -18.15 8.28
CA ARG A 273 24.76 -18.29 9.32
C ARG A 273 23.42 -18.64 8.70
N LEU A 274 22.80 -19.71 9.18
CA LEU A 274 21.42 -20.03 8.82
C LEU A 274 20.47 -19.28 9.74
N ASN A 275 19.54 -18.50 9.17
CA ASN A 275 18.42 -17.94 9.90
C ASN A 275 17.36 -19.03 10.09
N TYR A 276 17.04 -19.36 11.33
CA TYR A 276 16.04 -20.39 11.66
C TYR A 276 14.79 -19.72 12.25
N ILE A 277 13.78 -19.52 11.40
CA ILE A 277 12.41 -19.26 11.85
C ILE A 277 11.66 -20.59 11.73
N GLN A 278 11.25 -21.14 12.86
CA GLN A 278 10.50 -22.40 12.91
C GLN A 278 9.01 -22.10 13.05
N GLU A 279 8.30 -22.19 11.94
CA GLU A 279 6.83 -22.29 11.94
C GLU A 279 6.43 -23.65 12.53
N ASP A 280 5.68 -23.64 13.63
CA ASP A 280 5.08 -24.84 14.23
C ASP A 280 3.63 -24.54 14.60
N LYS A 281 2.80 -25.59 14.69
CA LYS A 281 1.39 -25.46 15.11
C LYS A 281 1.30 -24.74 16.46
N GLY A 282 0.52 -23.66 16.51
CA GLY A 282 0.33 -22.85 17.71
C GLY A 282 1.41 -21.78 17.96
N ARG A 283 2.42 -21.66 17.08
CA ARG A 283 3.38 -20.55 17.11
C ARG A 283 2.98 -19.44 16.15
N PHE A 284 2.93 -18.22 16.67
CA PHE A 284 2.76 -17.02 15.87
C PHE A 284 4.13 -16.34 15.72
N VAL A 285 4.68 -16.37 14.50
CA VAL A 285 5.94 -15.69 14.18
C VAL A 285 5.65 -14.18 14.12
N PHE A 286 6.29 -13.40 14.99
CA PHE A 286 6.12 -11.94 15.06
C PHE A 286 7.42 -11.19 14.78
N THR A 287 8.09 -11.56 13.70
CA THR A 287 9.34 -10.96 13.22
C THR A 287 9.32 -10.88 11.69
N GLY A 288 10.16 -10.00 11.12
CA GLY A 288 10.25 -9.79 9.67
C GLY A 288 8.91 -9.54 8.98
N TYR A 289 8.73 -10.10 7.78
CA TYR A 289 7.52 -9.90 6.98
C TYR A 289 6.21 -10.31 7.68
N TYR A 290 6.21 -11.25 8.64
CA TYR A 290 4.99 -11.58 9.40
C TYR A 290 4.51 -10.36 10.18
N LYS A 291 5.41 -9.73 10.93
CA LYS A 291 5.11 -8.48 11.63
C LYS A 291 4.81 -7.35 10.65
N LEU A 292 5.61 -7.21 9.59
CA LEU A 292 5.44 -6.15 8.60
C LEU A 292 4.08 -6.20 7.91
N ILE A 293 3.57 -7.39 7.55
CA ILE A 293 2.23 -7.56 6.98
C ILE A 293 1.17 -7.04 7.94
N PHE A 294 1.26 -7.41 9.23
CA PHE A 294 0.35 -6.88 10.24
C PHE A 294 0.48 -5.36 10.40
N ASP A 295 1.69 -4.82 10.45
CA ASP A 295 1.92 -3.38 10.57
C ASP A 295 1.35 -2.61 9.36
N ILE A 296 1.57 -3.11 8.14
CA ILE A 296 1.00 -2.57 6.89
C ILE A 296 -0.54 -2.60 6.91
N LEU A 297 -1.13 -3.70 7.36
CA LEU A 297 -2.59 -3.83 7.46
C LEU A 297 -3.16 -2.91 8.55
N MET A 298 -2.42 -2.72 9.64
CA MET A 298 -2.78 -1.83 10.75
C MET A 298 -2.61 -0.35 10.42
N LEU A 299 -1.80 0.01 9.40
CA LEU A 299 -1.71 1.40 8.94
C LEU A 299 -3.08 1.97 8.56
N ARG A 300 -3.49 3.03 9.25
CA ARG A 300 -4.69 3.84 8.97
C ARG A 300 -4.42 4.90 7.91
N LYS A 301 -3.85 4.47 6.79
CA LYS A 301 -3.55 5.33 5.64
C LYS A 301 -4.14 4.70 4.39
N SER A 302 -4.81 5.51 3.57
CA SER A 302 -5.40 5.09 2.29
C SER A 302 -6.26 3.83 2.43
N VAL A 303 -7.13 3.77 3.45
CA VAL A 303 -7.99 2.62 3.73
C VAL A 303 -9.29 2.73 2.95
N ARG A 304 -9.58 1.74 2.12
CA ARG A 304 -10.92 1.57 1.54
C ARG A 304 -11.84 1.01 2.62
N SER A 305 -12.90 1.74 2.96
CA SER A 305 -13.80 1.41 4.07
C SER A 305 -15.24 1.37 3.60
N SER A 306 -16.03 0.48 4.17
CA SER A 306 -17.49 0.59 4.12
C SER A 306 -17.95 1.80 4.96
N VAL A 307 -19.17 2.26 4.70
CA VAL A 307 -19.83 3.28 5.52
C VAL A 307 -20.97 2.61 6.25
N VAL A 308 -20.88 2.59 7.58
CA VAL A 308 -21.93 2.01 8.44
C VAL A 308 -22.74 3.13 9.06
N VAL A 309 -24.04 3.13 8.77
CA VAL A 309 -25.03 4.00 9.39
C VAL A 309 -25.64 3.27 10.58
N ASP A 310 -25.43 3.79 11.80
CA ASP A 310 -25.94 3.23 13.06
C ASP A 310 -26.83 4.29 13.74
N PRO A 311 -28.12 4.37 13.34
CA PRO A 311 -29.05 5.35 13.90
C PRO A 311 -29.31 5.14 15.40
N MET A 312 -29.30 3.89 15.86
CA MET A 312 -29.54 3.52 17.26
C MET A 312 -28.49 4.10 18.21
N ARG A 313 -27.23 4.19 17.77
CA ARG A 313 -26.14 4.86 18.50
C ARG A 313 -25.83 6.27 17.99
N GLU A 314 -26.72 6.80 17.15
CA GLU A 314 -26.60 8.08 16.48
C GLU A 314 -25.23 8.32 15.84
N ARG A 315 -24.65 7.35 15.13
CA ARG A 315 -23.30 7.47 14.55
C ARG A 315 -23.23 7.00 13.10
N ILE A 316 -22.25 7.54 12.39
CA ILE A 316 -21.82 7.07 11.06
C ILE A 316 -20.32 6.84 11.17
N TYR A 317 -19.86 5.66 10.79
CA TYR A 317 -18.47 5.27 10.98
C TYR A 317 -17.96 4.38 9.86
N PHE A 318 -16.63 4.28 9.82
CA PHE A 318 -15.85 3.62 8.78
C PHE A 318 -15.06 2.49 9.46
N PRO A 319 -15.63 1.27 9.55
CA PRO A 319 -15.12 0.23 10.43
C PRO A 319 -13.70 -0.22 10.06
N GLU A 320 -13.39 -0.30 8.77
CA GLU A 320 -12.05 -0.66 8.31
C GLU A 320 -11.04 0.46 8.57
N ALA A 321 -11.46 1.72 8.60
CA ALA A 321 -10.56 2.83 8.94
C ALA A 321 -10.46 3.09 10.46
N ASP A 322 -11.34 2.46 11.27
CA ASP A 322 -11.49 2.68 12.71
C ASP A 322 -11.64 4.17 13.07
N VAL A 323 -12.49 4.87 12.30
CA VAL A 323 -12.82 6.28 12.47
C VAL A 323 -14.32 6.53 12.38
N MET A 324 -14.79 7.60 13.01
CA MET A 324 -16.19 8.00 13.00
C MET A 324 -16.34 9.39 12.38
N LEU A 325 -17.51 9.66 11.79
CA LEU A 325 -17.85 10.99 11.31
C LEU A 325 -18.23 11.88 12.50
N GLU A 326 -17.26 12.66 12.98
CA GLU A 326 -17.42 13.52 14.15
C GLU A 326 -17.95 14.92 13.80
N LYS A 327 -18.42 15.65 14.82
CA LYS A 327 -18.82 17.08 14.73
C LYS A 327 -19.91 17.34 13.67
N VAL A 328 -20.81 16.38 13.51
CA VAL A 328 -22.04 16.47 12.71
C VAL A 328 -23.24 16.15 13.59
N HIS A 329 -24.35 16.87 13.41
CA HIS A 329 -25.57 16.66 14.18
C HIS A 329 -26.49 15.66 13.47
N ARG A 330 -27.59 15.28 14.13
CA ARG A 330 -28.55 14.30 13.58
C ARG A 330 -29.12 14.69 12.21
N ARG A 331 -29.27 16.00 11.94
CA ARG A 331 -29.74 16.51 10.63
C ARG A 331 -28.74 16.20 9.51
N GLU A 332 -27.44 16.43 9.75
CA GLU A 332 -26.41 16.14 8.76
C GLU A 332 -26.23 14.63 8.59
N LYS A 333 -26.27 13.85 9.67
CA LYS A 333 -26.20 12.38 9.61
C LYS A 333 -27.34 11.81 8.77
N ALA A 334 -28.57 12.28 9.01
CA ALA A 334 -29.74 11.87 8.24
C ALA A 334 -29.63 12.26 6.75
N LEU A 335 -29.13 13.46 6.46
CA LEU A 335 -28.92 13.92 5.09
C LEU A 335 -27.86 13.07 4.38
N TYR A 336 -26.77 12.73 5.06
CA TYR A 336 -25.72 11.89 4.48
C TYR A 336 -26.23 10.48 4.21
N ALA A 337 -26.96 9.87 5.14
CA ALA A 337 -27.55 8.55 4.96
C ALA A 337 -28.58 8.52 3.82
N LEU A 338 -29.39 9.57 3.66
CA LEU A 338 -30.28 9.73 2.51
C LEU A 338 -29.50 9.71 1.19
N PHE A 339 -28.38 10.46 1.10
CA PHE A 339 -27.56 10.47 -0.09
C PHE A 339 -26.92 9.10 -0.37
N LEU A 340 -26.41 8.40 0.64
CA LEU A 340 -25.86 7.05 0.48
C LEU A 340 -26.88 6.09 -0.15
N MET A 341 -28.13 6.15 0.31
CA MET A 341 -29.22 5.32 -0.20
C MET A 341 -29.63 5.72 -1.64
N GLU A 342 -29.83 7.01 -1.91
CA GLU A 342 -30.31 7.51 -3.21
C GLU A 342 -29.22 7.49 -4.31
N SER A 343 -27.94 7.35 -3.94
CA SER A 343 -26.83 7.29 -4.91
C SER A 343 -26.91 6.08 -5.83
N ALA A 344 -27.42 4.94 -5.34
CA ALA A 344 -27.65 3.75 -6.16
C ALA A 344 -28.67 4.00 -7.29
N SER A 345 -29.55 5.00 -7.15
CA SER A 345 -30.54 5.41 -8.15
C SER A 345 -30.10 6.64 -8.98
N GLY A 346 -28.82 7.01 -8.93
CA GLY A 346 -28.26 8.16 -9.67
C GLY A 346 -28.29 9.50 -8.91
N GLY A 347 -28.63 9.49 -7.62
CA GLY A 347 -28.59 10.65 -6.74
C GLY A 347 -29.82 11.57 -6.81
N ILE A 348 -29.76 12.68 -6.07
CA ILE A 348 -30.91 13.59 -5.88
C ILE A 348 -30.72 14.87 -6.68
N ASN A 349 -31.66 15.19 -7.57
CA ASN A 349 -31.67 16.46 -8.30
C ASN A 349 -32.63 17.46 -7.66
N PHE A 350 -32.10 18.54 -7.11
CA PHE A 350 -32.90 19.62 -6.51
C PHE A 350 -33.30 20.71 -7.51
N ASN A 351 -32.81 20.69 -8.75
CA ASN A 351 -33.09 21.74 -9.73
C ASN A 351 -34.53 21.61 -10.23
N GLN A 352 -35.26 22.72 -10.22
CA GLN A 352 -36.62 22.79 -10.73
C GLN A 352 -36.60 22.71 -12.27
N PRO A 353 -37.46 21.88 -12.89
CA PRO A 353 -37.59 21.82 -14.33
C PRO A 353 -38.33 23.04 -14.89
N GLN A 354 -38.09 23.37 -16.15
CA GLN A 354 -38.75 24.51 -16.82
C GLN A 354 -40.13 24.16 -17.41
N SER A 355 -40.45 22.87 -17.58
CA SER A 355 -41.70 22.43 -18.20
C SER A 355 -42.80 22.11 -17.16
N PRO A 356 -44.06 22.56 -17.34
CA PRO A 356 -45.16 22.28 -16.42
C PRO A 356 -45.42 20.78 -16.17
N LYS A 357 -45.33 19.93 -17.21
CA LYS A 357 -45.49 18.47 -17.07
C LYS A 357 -44.35 17.82 -16.27
N GLN A 358 -43.16 18.41 -16.32
CA GLN A 358 -42.00 17.95 -15.54
C GLN A 358 -42.07 18.46 -14.10
N MET A 359 -42.76 19.60 -13.86
CA MET A 359 -42.93 20.19 -12.54
C MET A 359 -43.75 19.30 -11.61
N GLU A 360 -44.89 18.76 -12.07
CA GLU A 360 -45.71 17.82 -11.27
C GLU A 360 -44.92 16.57 -10.86
N ARG A 361 -44.14 16.01 -11.79
CA ARG A 361 -43.27 14.85 -11.53
C ARG A 361 -42.14 15.20 -10.56
N TYR A 362 -41.57 16.39 -10.68
CA TYR A 362 -40.55 16.92 -9.78
C TYR A 362 -41.11 17.10 -8.36
N GLU A 363 -42.28 17.71 -8.20
CA GLU A 363 -42.91 17.93 -6.89
C GLU A 363 -43.24 16.60 -6.20
N LYS A 364 -43.81 15.64 -6.92
CA LYS A 364 -44.08 14.30 -6.40
C LYS A 364 -42.79 13.62 -5.92
N ARG A 365 -41.72 13.66 -6.72
CA ARG A 365 -40.41 13.11 -6.34
C ARG A 365 -39.81 13.84 -5.15
N MET A 366 -39.83 15.17 -5.13
CA MET A 366 -39.27 15.95 -4.03
C MET A 366 -40.02 15.74 -2.72
N LYS A 367 -41.35 15.57 -2.78
CA LYS A 367 -42.16 15.21 -1.62
C LYS A 367 -41.74 13.84 -1.04
N ALA A 368 -41.52 12.85 -1.91
CA ALA A 368 -41.01 11.54 -1.48
C ALA A 368 -39.61 11.65 -0.86
N ILE A 369 -38.68 12.37 -1.50
CA ILE A 369 -37.31 12.58 -0.98
C ILE A 369 -37.31 13.28 0.39
N ILE A 370 -38.14 14.32 0.56
CA ILE A 370 -38.27 15.02 1.84
C ILE A 370 -38.86 14.07 2.90
N HIS A 371 -39.84 13.25 2.53
CA HIS A 371 -40.42 12.27 3.44
C HIS A 371 -39.40 11.19 3.87
N LYS A 372 -38.59 10.67 2.94
CA LYS A 372 -37.48 9.77 3.26
C LYS A 372 -36.51 10.40 4.25
N TYR A 373 -36.13 11.67 4.03
CA TYR A 373 -35.27 12.41 4.94
C TYR A 373 -35.87 12.54 6.35
N GLN A 374 -37.16 12.83 6.46
CA GLN A 374 -37.87 12.92 7.75
C GLN A 374 -37.83 11.60 8.51
N LEU A 375 -38.10 10.48 7.83
CA LEU A 375 -38.04 9.15 8.43
C LEU A 375 -36.63 8.82 8.93
N ILE A 376 -35.61 9.07 8.12
CA ILE A 376 -34.21 8.86 8.51
C ILE A 376 -33.82 9.78 9.67
N TYR A 377 -34.26 11.05 9.65
CA TYR A 377 -34.04 12.00 10.74
C TYR A 377 -34.63 11.50 12.07
N ARG A 378 -35.79 10.86 12.02
CA ARG A 378 -36.39 10.19 13.18
C ARG A 378 -35.59 8.99 13.65
N MET A 379 -35.02 8.19 12.74
CA MET A 379 -34.16 7.07 13.15
C MET A 379 -32.95 7.53 13.98
N PHE A 380 -32.45 8.76 13.75
CA PHE A 380 -31.42 9.41 14.56
C PHE A 380 -31.97 10.18 15.78
N GLY A 381 -33.16 9.81 16.27
CA GLY A 381 -33.79 10.38 17.47
C GLY A 381 -34.44 11.76 17.28
N GLY A 382 -34.66 12.21 16.04
CA GLY A 382 -35.37 13.46 15.73
C GLY A 382 -36.90 13.32 15.68
N ASP A 383 -37.62 14.45 15.73
CA ASP A 383 -39.05 14.50 15.43
C ASP A 383 -39.26 14.75 13.92
N GLU A 384 -40.09 13.95 13.24
CA GLU A 384 -40.34 14.07 11.79
C GLU A 384 -40.81 15.47 11.40
N ASP A 385 -41.73 16.05 12.18
CA ASP A 385 -42.30 17.38 11.93
C ASP A 385 -41.31 18.52 12.13
N LYS A 386 -40.19 18.28 12.83
CA LYS A 386 -39.12 19.26 13.06
C LYS A 386 -37.92 19.06 12.13
N ALA A 387 -37.99 18.11 11.22
CA ALA A 387 -36.89 17.86 10.29
C ALA A 387 -36.68 19.09 9.38
N PRO A 388 -35.43 19.57 9.21
CA PRO A 388 -35.13 20.68 8.31
C PRO A 388 -35.63 20.43 6.88
N ASN A 389 -36.19 21.45 6.23
CA ASN A 389 -36.62 21.32 4.84
C ASN A 389 -35.42 21.34 3.87
N ILE A 390 -34.96 20.15 3.48
CA ILE A 390 -33.83 19.98 2.56
C ILE A 390 -34.12 20.47 1.12
N GLY A 391 -35.38 20.75 0.79
CA GLY A 391 -35.79 21.40 -0.45
C GLY A 391 -35.31 22.86 -0.56
N VAL A 392 -34.98 23.50 0.56
CA VAL A 392 -34.49 24.89 0.63
C VAL A 392 -32.95 24.91 0.53
N PRO A 393 -32.36 25.57 -0.50
CA PRO A 393 -30.91 25.66 -0.67
C PRO A 393 -30.16 26.17 0.57
N GLU A 394 -30.69 27.20 1.23
CA GLU A 394 -30.10 27.88 2.39
C GLU A 394 -30.02 26.95 3.61
N ILE A 395 -30.82 25.88 3.64
CA ILE A 395 -30.79 24.86 4.69
C ILE A 395 -29.86 23.71 4.27
N ARG A 396 -30.02 23.16 3.06
CA ARG A 396 -29.25 21.96 2.64
C ARG A 396 -27.78 22.26 2.36
N LEU A 397 -27.45 23.41 1.77
CA LEU A 397 -26.08 23.68 1.32
C LEU A 397 -25.11 23.81 2.51
N PRO A 398 -25.45 24.49 3.62
CA PRO A 398 -24.61 24.47 4.82
C PRO A 398 -24.39 23.07 5.39
N MET A 399 -25.41 22.19 5.36
CA MET A 399 -25.30 20.81 5.84
C MET A 399 -24.36 19.99 4.95
N ILE A 400 -24.48 20.09 3.62
CA ILE A 400 -23.57 19.45 2.66
C ILE A 400 -22.13 19.96 2.86
N SER A 401 -21.96 21.28 2.99
CA SER A 401 -20.64 21.89 3.21
C SER A 401 -20.00 21.42 4.52
N LEU A 402 -20.80 21.28 5.60
CA LEU A 402 -20.31 20.73 6.87
C LEU A 402 -19.87 19.28 6.72
N LEU A 403 -20.67 18.43 6.05
CA LEU A 403 -20.33 17.03 5.80
C LEU A 403 -19.04 16.91 5.00
N LYS A 404 -18.91 17.64 3.89
CA LYS A 404 -17.67 17.68 3.09
C LYS A 404 -16.46 18.07 3.93
N ARG A 405 -16.58 19.10 4.75
CA ARG A 405 -15.50 19.58 5.62
C ARG A 405 -15.09 18.58 6.71
N GLN A 406 -16.02 17.79 7.23
CA GLN A 406 -15.67 16.75 8.21
C GLN A 406 -15.08 15.52 7.52
N LEU A 407 -15.61 15.13 6.35
CA LEU A 407 -15.06 14.04 5.54
C LEU A 407 -13.65 14.36 5.04
N SER A 408 -13.37 15.60 4.61
CA SER A 408 -12.05 16.00 4.13
C SER A 408 -10.95 15.86 5.19
N LYS A 409 -11.29 15.84 6.48
CA LYS A 409 -10.33 15.58 7.57
C LYS A 409 -9.88 14.13 7.61
N LEU A 410 -10.60 13.23 6.93
CA LEU A 410 -10.29 11.82 6.80
C LEU A 410 -9.45 11.54 5.54
N ASP A 411 -8.98 12.56 4.81
CA ASP A 411 -8.17 12.41 3.57
C ASP A 411 -6.89 11.57 3.78
N ASN A 412 -6.21 11.79 4.91
CA ASN A 412 -5.03 11.01 5.27
C ASN A 412 -5.34 9.56 5.67
N VAL A 413 -6.62 9.20 5.85
CA VAL A 413 -7.07 7.91 6.37
C VAL A 413 -7.80 7.09 5.32
N LEU A 414 -8.77 7.68 4.62
CA LEU A 414 -9.61 6.99 3.63
C LEU A 414 -8.97 7.01 2.24
N TYR A 415 -9.08 5.90 1.51
CA TYR A 415 -8.66 5.83 0.11
C TYR A 415 -9.64 6.64 -0.76
N HIS A 416 -9.14 7.66 -1.47
CA HIS A 416 -9.97 8.59 -2.28
C HIS A 416 -11.15 9.14 -1.49
N VAL A 417 -10.88 9.99 -0.50
CA VAL A 417 -11.90 10.58 0.39
C VAL A 417 -13.04 11.27 -0.38
N ASP A 418 -12.74 11.81 -1.56
CA ASP A 418 -13.70 12.45 -2.46
C ASP A 418 -14.86 11.54 -2.87
N ASP A 419 -14.63 10.23 -2.96
CA ASP A 419 -15.66 9.25 -3.30
C ASP A 419 -16.74 9.17 -2.20
N TYR A 420 -16.35 9.39 -0.94
CA TYR A 420 -17.24 9.41 0.21
C TYR A 420 -17.99 10.74 0.36
N MET A 421 -17.60 11.78 -0.39
CA MET A 421 -18.24 13.10 -0.31
C MET A 421 -19.48 13.19 -1.19
N ILE A 422 -20.42 14.05 -0.79
CA ILE A 422 -21.59 14.38 -1.62
C ILE A 422 -21.14 15.27 -2.78
N GLN A 423 -21.12 14.75 -3.99
CA GLN A 423 -20.72 15.49 -5.20
C GLN A 423 -21.92 15.76 -6.09
N ARG A 424 -21.86 16.90 -6.81
CA ARG A 424 -22.85 17.24 -7.83
C ARG A 424 -22.29 16.80 -9.18
N ASN A 425 -22.97 15.87 -9.86
CA ASN A 425 -22.57 15.42 -11.18
C ASN A 425 -22.95 16.43 -12.29
N ILE A 426 -22.53 16.16 -13.53
CA ILE A 426 -22.81 17.00 -14.70
C ILE A 426 -24.31 17.19 -15.00
N TYR A 427 -25.16 16.25 -14.56
CA TYR A 427 -26.62 16.30 -14.70
C TYR A 427 -27.28 17.07 -13.55
N GLY A 428 -26.50 17.58 -12.60
CA GLY A 428 -26.95 18.35 -11.46
C GLY A 428 -27.50 17.51 -10.31
N ASN A 429 -27.31 16.19 -10.31
CA ASN A 429 -27.68 15.30 -9.21
C ASN A 429 -26.58 15.30 -8.15
N TYR A 430 -26.98 15.30 -6.88
CA TYR A 430 -26.10 15.12 -5.74
C TYR A 430 -26.06 13.63 -5.36
N ALA A 431 -24.87 13.04 -5.32
CA ALA A 431 -24.64 11.63 -5.00
C ALA A 431 -23.31 11.47 -4.23
N VAL A 432 -23.14 10.31 -3.60
CA VAL A 432 -21.88 9.82 -3.05
C VAL A 432 -21.38 8.74 -4.01
N ASN A 433 -20.10 8.76 -4.38
CA ASN A 433 -19.54 7.92 -5.44
C ASN A 433 -18.96 6.60 -4.93
N ILE A 434 -19.44 6.09 -3.79
CA ILE A 434 -19.07 4.76 -3.29
C ILE A 434 -20.04 3.69 -3.79
N SER A 435 -19.54 2.47 -3.98
CA SER A 435 -20.35 1.31 -4.36
C SER A 435 -21.45 1.05 -3.32
N SER A 436 -22.66 0.69 -3.77
CA SER A 436 -23.76 0.30 -2.89
C SER A 436 -23.42 -0.91 -2.01
N SER A 437 -22.49 -1.77 -2.45
CA SER A 437 -21.97 -2.88 -1.65
C SER A 437 -21.14 -2.45 -0.43
N LEU A 438 -20.75 -1.18 -0.36
CA LEU A 438 -20.03 -0.58 0.77
C LEU A 438 -20.94 0.28 1.67
N CYS A 439 -22.23 0.38 1.35
CA CYS A 439 -23.21 1.16 2.08
C CYS A 439 -24.01 0.24 3.03
N LEU A 440 -23.66 0.28 4.32
CA LEU A 440 -24.17 -0.63 5.34
C LEU A 440 -24.98 0.12 6.40
N CYS A 441 -25.83 -0.63 7.11
CA CYS A 441 -26.58 -0.14 8.26
C CYS A 441 -26.58 -1.14 9.41
N CYS A 442 -26.69 -0.64 10.63
CA CYS A 442 -26.89 -1.48 11.82
C CYS A 442 -28.38 -1.71 12.07
N GLY A 443 -28.74 -2.96 12.38
CA GLY A 443 -30.01 -3.34 12.97
C GLY A 443 -30.04 -3.10 14.49
N ALA A 444 -30.98 -3.78 15.18
CA ALA A 444 -31.21 -3.59 16.61
C ALA A 444 -30.02 -4.06 17.48
N GLU A 445 -29.29 -5.09 17.03
CA GLU A 445 -28.09 -5.60 17.70
C GLU A 445 -26.81 -5.04 17.07
N LYS A 446 -25.77 -4.86 17.89
CA LYS A 446 -24.48 -4.29 17.43
C LYS A 446 -23.82 -5.10 16.31
N ASN A 447 -24.07 -6.40 16.27
CA ASN A 447 -23.47 -7.33 15.31
C ASN A 447 -24.35 -7.55 14.07
N ASP A 448 -25.53 -6.95 14.00
CA ASP A 448 -26.44 -7.03 12.84
C ASP A 448 -26.09 -5.89 11.85
N ILE A 449 -24.94 -6.01 11.18
CA ILE A 449 -24.54 -5.09 10.11
C ILE A 449 -24.94 -5.73 8.77
N LYS A 450 -25.74 -5.02 7.99
CA LYS A 450 -26.28 -5.50 6.69
C LYS A 450 -26.36 -4.39 5.66
N LEU A 451 -26.50 -4.76 4.39
CA LEU A 451 -26.71 -3.79 3.31
C LEU A 451 -28.03 -3.04 3.52
N PHE A 452 -28.11 -1.80 3.04
CA PHE A 452 -29.39 -1.07 3.02
C PHE A 452 -30.50 -1.87 2.32
N THR A 453 -30.15 -2.62 1.27
CA THR A 453 -31.06 -3.47 0.49
C THR A 453 -31.53 -4.73 1.20
N GLU A 454 -30.94 -5.05 2.36
CA GLU A 454 -31.27 -6.24 3.16
C GLU A 454 -32.00 -5.86 4.47
N SER A 455 -32.04 -4.57 4.81
CA SER A 455 -32.72 -4.10 6.02
C SER A 455 -34.15 -3.68 5.72
N GLU A 456 -35.13 -4.34 6.34
CA GLU A 456 -36.56 -4.04 6.14
C GLU A 456 -36.91 -2.55 6.29
N ASP A 457 -36.39 -1.88 7.32
CA ASP A 457 -36.68 -0.46 7.57
C ASP A 457 -36.17 0.43 6.44
N TRP A 458 -34.95 0.17 5.95
CA TRP A 458 -34.35 0.93 4.87
C TRP A 458 -34.99 0.61 3.51
N ILE A 459 -35.42 -0.62 3.29
CA ILE A 459 -36.21 -1.01 2.10
C ILE A 459 -37.55 -0.27 2.08
N LYS A 460 -38.25 -0.20 3.23
CA LYS A 460 -39.53 0.54 3.36
C LYS A 460 -39.33 2.02 3.06
N ILE A 461 -38.25 2.63 3.56
CA ILE A 461 -37.92 4.03 3.26
C ILE A 461 -37.56 4.20 1.78
N ALA A 462 -36.76 3.31 1.20
CA ALA A 462 -36.33 3.39 -0.20
C ALA A 462 -37.49 3.28 -1.19
N ALA A 463 -38.54 2.53 -0.86
CA ALA A 463 -39.72 2.28 -1.72
C ALA A 463 -40.70 3.45 -1.85
N LEU A 464 -40.57 4.50 -1.01
CA LEU A 464 -41.36 5.74 -1.09
C LEU A 464 -41.01 6.57 -2.35
#